data_AF-A0A537ZWT4-F1
#
_entry.id   AF-A0A537ZWT4-F1
#
_cell.length_a   1.000
_cell.length_b   1.000
_cell.length_c   1.000
_cell.angle_alpha   90.00
_cell.angle_beta   90.00
_cell.angle_gamma   90.00
#
_symmetry.space_group_name_H-M   'P 1'
#
loop_
_entity.id
_entity.type
_entity.pdbx_description
1 polymer ?
#
loop_
_entity_poly.entity_id
_entity_poly.type
_entity_poly.pdbx_seq_one_letter_code
_entity_poly.pdbx_strand_id
1 'polypeptide(L)'
;MTQTGTWKPPAPPGAVRRPGLEEAAELWWRREVDDRTLQRAGRRWTAWTLAVVVVFTAPGIGLLLLSPWTLPVALGCFAHAWIVPWLQARRGARSVVPLGGERGAGRGSGTDGAAEGVALGLLGDLVGHRVRELVGTSGLAMHRGKLGVWLVGQRGALMVRRGGRRVDCWCVRVAESGDLPAGDRVAHLLLALREDEAGFAMVANLGFSGAAWRVRRGLAESARPALDAARSAARSASRRGAFAISGTP
;
A
#
# COMPACT_ATOMS: atom_id res chain seq x y z
N MET A 1 19.35 31.59 3.19
CA MET A 1 18.82 30.21 3.26
C MET A 1 18.43 29.79 1.86
N THR A 2 19.27 28.99 1.23
CA THR A 2 19.19 28.63 -0.18
C THR A 2 18.18 27.50 -0.36
N GLN A 3 17.09 27.76 -1.09
CA GLN A 3 16.25 26.71 -1.66
C GLN A 3 17.15 25.77 -2.44
N THR A 4 17.32 24.54 -1.96
CA THR A 4 17.80 23.42 -2.78
C THR A 4 16.66 23.07 -3.73
N GLY A 5 16.50 23.89 -4.77
CA GLY A 5 15.57 23.67 -5.85
C GLY A 5 15.79 22.27 -6.39
N THR A 6 14.82 21.39 -6.14
CA THR A 6 14.80 20.06 -6.72
C THR A 6 14.72 20.26 -8.23
N TRP A 7 15.84 20.01 -8.93
CA TRP A 7 15.87 20.07 -10.37
C TRP A 7 14.80 19.13 -10.92
N LYS A 8 13.73 19.71 -11.44
CA LYS A 8 12.63 19.00 -12.05
C LYS A 8 12.66 19.31 -13.54
N PRO A 9 12.96 18.33 -14.41
CA PRO A 9 12.99 18.58 -15.83
C PRO A 9 11.59 19.06 -16.26
N PRO A 10 11.48 20.17 -17.00
CA PRO A 10 10.20 20.65 -17.47
C PRO A 10 9.54 19.59 -18.36
N ALA A 11 8.21 19.54 -18.33
CA ALA A 11 7.48 18.67 -19.26
C ALA A 11 7.81 19.06 -20.70
N PRO A 12 8.02 18.09 -21.61
CA PRO A 12 8.30 18.40 -23.00
C PRO A 12 7.13 19.18 -23.62
N PRO A 13 7.40 20.08 -24.58
CA PRO A 13 6.33 20.78 -25.31
C PRO A 13 5.33 19.78 -25.89
N GLY A 14 4.03 19.98 -25.62
CA GLY A 14 2.97 19.06 -26.04
C GLY A 14 2.70 17.89 -25.09
N ALA A 15 3.35 17.83 -23.93
CA ALA A 15 2.94 16.91 -22.88
C ALA A 15 1.49 17.20 -22.45
N VAL A 16 0.60 16.22 -22.63
CA VAL A 16 -0.80 16.33 -22.24
C VAL A 16 -0.88 16.44 -20.73
N ARG A 17 -1.26 17.62 -20.23
CA ARG A 17 -1.54 17.82 -18.80
C ARG A 17 -2.77 16.98 -18.45
N ARG A 18 -2.59 16.05 -17.51
CA ARG A 18 -3.67 15.17 -17.08
C ARG A 18 -4.62 15.94 -16.16
N PRO A 19 -5.95 15.79 -16.31
CA PRO A 19 -6.88 16.25 -15.28
C PRO A 19 -6.71 15.40 -14.01
N GLY A 20 -6.98 15.98 -12.84
CA GLY A 20 -6.86 15.31 -11.55
C GLY A 20 -5.70 15.86 -10.72
N LEU A 21 -4.95 14.95 -10.08
CA LEU A 21 -3.94 15.33 -9.10
C LEU A 21 -2.76 16.08 -9.75
N GLU A 22 -2.40 17.26 -9.25
CA GLU A 22 -1.34 18.08 -9.84
C GLU A 22 0.00 17.35 -9.84
N GLU A 23 0.34 16.67 -8.74
CA GLU A 23 1.57 15.89 -8.62
C GLU A 23 1.62 14.70 -9.60
N ALA A 24 0.46 14.20 -10.06
CA ALA A 24 0.40 13.16 -11.10
C ALA A 24 0.59 13.75 -12.51
N ALA A 25 0.12 14.97 -12.75
CA ALA A 25 0.35 15.69 -14.01
C ALA A 25 1.84 15.99 -14.22
N GLU A 26 2.57 16.23 -13.14
CA GLU A 26 4.01 16.43 -13.15
C GLU A 26 4.81 15.16 -13.49
N LEU A 27 4.23 13.98 -13.27
CA LEU A 27 4.81 12.68 -13.60
C LEU A 27 4.45 12.25 -15.03
N TRP A 28 4.64 13.16 -15.99
CA TRP A 28 4.30 12.96 -17.40
C TRP A 28 4.98 11.72 -18.02
N TRP A 29 6.18 11.36 -17.55
CA TRP A 29 6.93 10.20 -18.01
C TRP A 29 6.43 8.86 -17.44
N ARG A 30 5.62 8.89 -16.37
CA ARG A 30 5.01 7.68 -15.82
C ARG A 30 3.76 7.33 -16.61
N ARG A 31 3.62 6.03 -16.91
CA ARG A 31 2.41 5.46 -17.50
C ARG A 31 1.28 5.49 -16.47
N GLU A 32 0.07 5.76 -16.95
CA GLU A 32 -1.15 5.70 -16.14
C GLU A 32 -1.35 4.34 -15.47
N VAL A 33 -1.81 4.38 -14.23
CA VAL A 33 -2.12 3.17 -13.46
C VAL A 33 -3.53 2.73 -13.78
N ASP A 34 -3.64 1.54 -14.35
CA ASP A 34 -4.90 0.89 -14.69
C ASP A 34 -4.87 -0.56 -14.18
N ASP A 35 -5.98 -1.29 -14.37
CA ASP A 35 -6.03 -2.69 -13.95
C ASP A 35 -5.01 -3.57 -14.69
N ARG A 36 -4.66 -3.25 -15.94
CA ARG A 36 -3.71 -4.05 -16.75
C ARG A 36 -2.28 -3.85 -16.27
N THR A 37 -1.87 -2.62 -15.97
CA THR A 37 -0.53 -2.29 -15.44
C THR A 37 -0.35 -2.87 -14.05
N LEU A 38 -1.40 -2.84 -13.21
CA LEU A 38 -1.38 -3.48 -11.90
C LEU A 38 -1.31 -5.01 -11.99
N GLN A 39 -2.03 -5.64 -12.93
CA GLN A 39 -1.86 -7.07 -13.19
C GLN A 39 -0.44 -7.42 -13.64
N ARG A 40 0.17 -6.63 -14.53
CA ARG A 40 1.56 -6.82 -14.95
C ARG A 40 2.53 -6.63 -13.78
N ALA A 41 2.34 -5.61 -12.95
CA ALA A 41 3.14 -5.39 -11.75
C ALA A 41 3.02 -6.58 -10.78
N GLY A 42 1.80 -7.07 -10.54
CA GLY A 42 1.56 -8.25 -9.70
C GLY A 42 2.20 -9.53 -10.26
N ARG A 43 2.20 -9.72 -11.59
CA ARG A 43 2.93 -10.83 -12.23
C ARG A 43 4.44 -10.69 -12.07
N ARG A 44 5.00 -9.50 -12.27
CA ARG A 44 6.43 -9.23 -12.04
C ARG A 44 6.85 -9.52 -10.59
N TRP A 45 6.06 -9.06 -9.61
CA TRP A 45 6.30 -9.37 -8.20
C TRP A 45 6.23 -10.88 -7.90
N THR A 46 5.31 -11.59 -8.56
CA THR A 46 5.16 -13.04 -8.42
C THR A 46 6.36 -13.77 -9.02
N ALA A 47 6.77 -13.39 -10.23
CA ALA A 47 7.95 -13.92 -10.91
C ALA A 47 9.24 -13.64 -10.11
N TRP A 48 9.41 -12.42 -9.59
CA TRP A 48 10.54 -12.09 -8.72
C TRP A 48 10.55 -12.94 -7.46
N THR A 49 9.39 -13.10 -6.80
CA THR A 49 9.29 -13.96 -5.60
C THR A 49 9.65 -15.41 -5.94
N LEU A 50 9.16 -15.92 -7.07
CA LEU A 50 9.47 -17.28 -7.54
C LEU A 50 10.96 -17.44 -7.83
N ALA A 51 11.57 -16.46 -8.51
CA ALA A 51 13.00 -16.47 -8.79
C ALA A 51 13.83 -16.53 -7.49
N VAL A 52 13.50 -15.71 -6.50
CA VAL A 52 14.15 -15.76 -5.17
C VAL A 52 14.00 -17.14 -4.53
N VAL A 53 12.80 -17.71 -4.53
CA VAL A 53 12.56 -19.05 -3.96
C VAL A 53 13.40 -20.09 -4.71
N VAL A 54 13.40 -20.09 -6.04
CA VAL A 54 14.18 -21.04 -6.85
C VAL A 54 15.68 -20.90 -6.60
N VAL A 55 16.21 -19.67 -6.60
CA VAL A 55 17.64 -19.36 -6.38
C VAL A 55 18.13 -19.93 -5.05
N PHE A 56 17.29 -19.92 -4.01
CA PHE A 56 17.66 -20.44 -2.70
C PHE A 56 17.28 -21.91 -2.49
N THR A 57 16.17 -22.39 -3.04
CA THR A 57 15.74 -23.79 -2.88
C THR A 57 16.57 -24.75 -3.73
N ALA A 58 16.94 -24.38 -4.96
CA ALA A 58 17.67 -25.27 -5.87
C ALA A 58 19.05 -25.70 -5.32
N PRO A 59 19.90 -24.80 -4.78
CA PRO A 59 21.15 -25.20 -4.13
C PRO A 59 20.91 -26.08 -2.90
N GLY A 60 19.87 -25.80 -2.09
CA GLY A 60 19.54 -26.62 -0.93
C GLY A 60 19.18 -28.07 -1.30
N ILE A 61 18.42 -28.26 -2.38
CA ILE A 61 18.13 -29.59 -2.93
C ILE A 61 19.41 -30.24 -3.46
N GLY A 62 20.21 -29.51 -4.24
CA GLY A 62 21.48 -30.01 -4.79
C GLY A 62 22.44 -30.49 -3.70
N LEU A 63 22.56 -29.75 -2.60
CA LEU A 63 23.37 -30.12 -1.45
C LEU A 63 22.94 -31.45 -0.84
N LEU A 64 21.64 -31.62 -0.59
CA LEU A 64 21.09 -32.87 -0.02
C LEU A 64 21.26 -34.07 -0.96
N LEU A 65 21.17 -33.86 -2.28
CA LEU A 65 21.42 -34.91 -3.29
C LEU A 65 22.89 -35.30 -3.35
N LEU A 66 23.82 -34.36 -3.16
CA LEU A 66 25.25 -34.62 -3.14
C LEU A 66 25.69 -35.34 -1.86
N SER A 67 25.22 -34.89 -0.70
CA SER A 67 25.54 -35.48 0.60
C SER A 67 24.56 -35.07 1.69
N PRO A 68 23.96 -36.01 2.45
CA PRO A 68 23.03 -35.68 3.53
C PRO A 68 23.70 -34.92 4.69
N TRP A 69 25.03 -35.00 4.83
CA TRP A 69 25.77 -34.24 5.86
C TRP A 69 25.77 -32.73 5.63
N THR A 70 25.40 -32.28 4.42
CA THR A 70 25.22 -30.85 4.10
C THR A 70 23.89 -30.29 4.61
N LEU A 71 23.09 -31.07 5.34
CA LEU A 71 21.77 -30.68 5.85
C LEU A 71 21.74 -29.29 6.52
N PRO A 72 22.70 -28.89 7.39
CA PRO A 72 22.66 -27.56 8.00
C PRO A 72 22.73 -26.43 6.97
N VAL A 73 23.55 -26.58 5.93
CA VAL A 73 23.70 -25.60 4.85
C VAL A 73 22.42 -25.55 4.00
N ALA A 74 21.86 -26.71 3.68
CA ALA A 74 20.59 -26.81 2.95
C ALA A 74 19.43 -26.15 3.71
N LEU A 75 19.35 -26.33 5.03
CA LEU A 75 18.38 -25.63 5.89
C LEU A 75 18.56 -24.11 5.84
N GLY A 76 19.82 -23.64 5.84
CA GLY A 76 20.13 -22.22 5.63
C GLY A 76 19.60 -21.70 4.29
N CYS A 77 19.78 -22.45 3.20
CA CYS A 77 19.24 -22.12 1.89
C CYS A 77 17.71 -22.02 1.91
N PHE A 78 16.99 -23.01 2.46
CA PHE A 78 15.53 -22.97 2.56
C PHE A 78 15.03 -21.84 3.45
N ALA A 79 15.74 -21.52 4.54
CA ALA A 79 15.42 -20.38 5.38
C ALA A 79 15.47 -19.07 4.58
N HIS A 80 16.49 -18.86 3.74
CA HIS A 80 16.60 -17.67 2.89
C HIS A 80 15.49 -17.58 1.85
N ALA A 81 15.11 -18.71 1.23
CA ALA A 81 13.99 -18.79 0.29
C ALA A 81 12.67 -18.26 0.91
N TRP A 82 12.50 -18.43 2.22
CA TRP A 82 11.33 -17.96 2.96
C TRP A 82 11.48 -16.54 3.54
N ILE A 83 12.63 -16.24 4.15
CA ILE A 83 12.88 -14.98 4.86
C ILE A 83 12.85 -13.79 3.90
N VAL A 84 13.43 -13.90 2.71
CA VAL A 84 13.52 -12.76 1.77
C VAL A 84 12.13 -12.28 1.31
N PRO A 85 11.23 -13.13 0.80
CA PRO A 85 9.86 -12.70 0.47
C PRO A 85 9.07 -12.20 1.68
N TRP A 86 9.29 -12.78 2.86
CA TRP A 86 8.66 -12.33 4.10
C TRP A 86 9.10 -10.92 4.51
N LEU A 87 10.39 -10.62 4.43
CA LEU A 87 10.94 -9.28 4.71
C LEU A 87 10.40 -8.23 3.74
N GLN A 88 10.27 -8.55 2.45
CA GLN A 88 9.67 -7.62 1.48
C GLN A 88 8.19 -7.35 1.78
N ALA A 89 7.42 -8.39 2.10
CA ALA A 89 6.03 -8.22 2.51
C ALA A 89 5.91 -7.39 3.79
N ARG A 90 6.82 -7.58 4.75
CA ARG A 90 6.89 -6.82 6.00
C ARG A 90 7.29 -5.37 5.76
N ARG A 91 8.24 -5.11 4.86
CA ARG A 91 8.60 -3.74 4.42
C ARG A 91 7.40 -3.05 3.79
N GLY A 92 6.68 -3.74 2.90
CA GLY A 92 5.44 -3.24 2.31
C GLY A 92 4.39 -2.93 3.38
N ALA A 93 4.09 -3.86 4.28
CA ALA A 93 3.12 -3.66 5.35
C ALA A 93 3.47 -2.48 6.27
N ARG A 94 4.76 -2.29 6.57
CA ARG A 94 5.26 -1.21 7.44
C ARG A 94 5.29 0.17 6.76
N SER A 95 5.09 0.25 5.45
CA SER A 95 4.90 1.54 4.77
C SER A 95 3.62 2.24 5.21
N VAL A 96 2.64 1.47 5.69
CA VAL A 96 1.39 2.00 6.20
C VAL A 96 1.48 2.13 7.70
N VAL A 97 1.44 3.38 8.16
CA VAL A 97 1.52 3.74 9.58
C VAL A 97 0.13 4.10 10.07
N PRO A 98 -0.48 3.30 10.97
CA PRO A 98 -1.80 3.63 11.52
C PRO A 98 -1.74 4.88 12.41
N LEU A 99 -2.86 5.58 12.55
CA LEU A 99 -3.05 6.61 13.57
C LEU A 99 -2.79 6.02 14.97
N GLY A 100 -2.18 6.81 15.86
CA GLY A 100 -1.80 6.37 17.21
C GLY A 100 -0.66 5.35 17.29
N GLY A 101 -0.09 4.91 16.16
CA GLY A 101 1.06 3.99 16.16
C GLY A 101 2.37 4.65 16.59
N GLU A 102 3.26 3.88 17.22
CA GLU A 102 4.56 4.35 17.75
C GLU A 102 5.49 4.99 16.70
N ARG A 103 5.28 4.67 15.42
CA ARG A 103 6.06 5.20 14.28
C ARG A 103 5.45 6.46 13.66
N GLY A 104 4.33 6.94 14.19
CA GLY A 104 3.71 8.20 13.78
C GLY A 104 4.53 9.39 14.28
N ALA A 105 4.70 10.40 13.44
CA ALA A 105 5.53 11.57 13.75
C ALA A 105 4.94 12.46 14.88
N GLY A 106 3.72 12.19 15.36
CA GLY A 106 3.02 13.01 16.35
C GLY A 106 3.30 12.71 17.82
N ARG A 107 4.27 11.84 18.17
CA ARG A 107 4.68 11.65 19.58
C ARG A 107 5.91 12.46 19.99
N GLY A 108 6.58 13.14 19.05
CA GLY A 108 7.91 13.73 19.28
C GLY A 108 8.07 15.22 19.01
N SER A 109 7.13 15.89 18.34
CA SER A 109 7.09 17.35 18.24
C SER A 109 5.77 17.84 18.80
N GLY A 110 5.79 18.98 19.50
CA GLY A 110 4.66 19.61 20.23
C GLY A 110 3.43 19.95 19.38
N THR A 111 2.86 18.95 18.71
CA THR A 111 1.54 18.99 18.10
C THR A 111 0.53 19.06 19.22
N ASP A 112 -0.21 20.18 19.25
CA ASP A 112 -1.23 20.44 20.24
C ASP A 112 -2.28 19.31 20.18
N GLY A 113 -2.51 18.65 21.33
CA GLY A 113 -3.49 17.57 21.43
C GLY A 113 -4.89 18.03 21.02
N ALA A 114 -5.20 19.32 21.16
CA ALA A 114 -6.44 19.91 20.66
C ALA A 114 -6.50 19.92 19.12
N ALA A 115 -5.41 20.27 18.44
CA ALA A 115 -5.34 20.27 16.98
C ALA A 115 -5.47 18.85 16.41
N GLU A 116 -4.85 17.85 17.04
CA GLU A 116 -5.06 16.44 16.67
C GLU A 116 -6.51 16.00 16.89
N GLY A 117 -7.14 16.44 17.99
CA GLY A 117 -8.55 16.18 18.26
C GLY A 117 -9.48 16.71 17.17
N VAL A 118 -9.26 17.95 16.72
CA VAL A 118 -10.02 18.57 15.62
C VAL A 118 -9.78 17.83 14.31
N ALA A 119 -8.52 17.53 13.98
CA ALA A 119 -8.16 16.80 12.76
C ALA A 119 -8.81 15.40 12.70
N LEU A 120 -8.86 14.69 13.83
CA LEU A 120 -9.55 13.40 13.94
C LEU A 120 -11.08 13.54 13.82
N GLY A 121 -11.64 14.64 14.32
CA GLY A 121 -13.05 15.00 14.11
C GLY A 121 -13.38 15.17 12.64
N LEU A 122 -12.62 16.02 11.93
CA LEU A 122 -12.77 16.27 10.49
C LEU A 122 -12.56 15.00 9.65
N LEU A 123 -11.55 14.20 9.98
CA LEU A 123 -11.34 12.89 9.35
C LEU A 123 -12.56 11.99 9.57
N GLY A 124 -13.11 11.98 10.78
CA GLY A 124 -14.32 11.23 11.14
C GLY A 124 -15.52 11.62 10.27
N ASP A 125 -15.72 12.91 10.02
CA ASP A 125 -16.79 13.43 9.17
C ASP A 125 -16.55 13.06 7.70
N LEU A 126 -15.30 13.11 7.23
CA LEU A 126 -14.94 12.76 5.85
C LEU A 126 -15.17 11.27 5.52
N VAL A 127 -14.94 10.38 6.48
CA VAL A 127 -15.05 8.92 6.27
C VAL A 127 -16.46 8.38 6.55
N GLY A 128 -17.27 9.11 7.32
CA GLY A 128 -18.60 8.70 7.75
C GLY A 128 -18.60 7.62 8.85
N HIS A 129 -19.77 7.38 9.43
CA HIS A 129 -19.92 6.65 10.70
C HIS A 129 -19.28 5.25 10.72
N ARG A 130 -19.53 4.40 9.70
CA ARG A 130 -19.02 3.03 9.66
C ARG A 130 -17.50 2.95 9.53
N VAL A 131 -16.90 3.87 8.79
CA VAL A 131 -15.44 3.89 8.60
C VAL A 131 -14.75 4.56 9.79
N ARG A 132 -15.43 5.49 10.47
CA ARG A 132 -14.95 6.13 11.71
C ARG A 132 -14.64 5.12 12.81
N GLU A 133 -15.51 4.13 13.04
CA GLU A 133 -15.24 3.05 14.00
C GLU A 133 -14.00 2.24 13.62
N LEU A 134 -13.86 1.92 12.33
CA LEU A 134 -12.68 1.22 11.82
C LEU A 134 -11.41 2.04 11.99
N VAL A 135 -11.46 3.34 11.75
CA VAL A 135 -10.35 4.28 11.98
C VAL A 135 -9.99 4.31 13.47
N GLY A 136 -10.98 4.42 14.36
CA GLY A 136 -10.75 4.45 15.81
C GLY A 136 -10.08 3.17 16.34
N THR A 137 -10.46 2.00 15.81
CA THR A 137 -9.91 0.71 16.27
C THR A 137 -8.58 0.34 15.61
N SER A 138 -8.41 0.68 14.32
CA SER A 138 -7.27 0.20 13.53
C SER A 138 -6.25 1.29 13.16
N GLY A 139 -6.63 2.54 13.29
CA GLY A 139 -5.87 3.70 12.82
C GLY A 139 -5.77 3.82 11.30
N LEU A 140 -6.58 3.08 10.52
CA LEU A 140 -6.56 3.09 9.06
C LEU A 140 -7.92 3.51 8.48
N ALA A 141 -7.88 4.46 7.55
CA ALA A 141 -9.06 4.90 6.81
C ALA A 141 -9.32 4.00 5.60
N MET A 142 -10.53 3.45 5.49
CA MET A 142 -10.90 2.59 4.38
C MET A 142 -11.64 3.36 3.29
N HIS A 143 -11.24 3.17 2.03
CA HIS A 143 -11.91 3.74 0.86
C HIS A 143 -12.17 2.67 -0.21
N ARG A 144 -13.30 2.76 -0.90
CA ARG A 144 -13.62 1.87 -2.02
C ARG A 144 -13.41 2.64 -3.32
N GLY A 145 -12.37 2.30 -4.04
CA GLY A 145 -12.07 2.86 -5.35
C GLY A 145 -12.45 1.93 -6.50
N LYS A 146 -12.18 2.38 -7.73
CA LYS A 146 -12.33 1.62 -8.96
C LYS A 146 -11.23 0.57 -9.12
N LEU A 147 -10.03 0.74 -8.56
CA LEU A 147 -8.92 -0.24 -8.66
C LEU A 147 -8.97 -1.30 -7.55
N GLY A 148 -9.59 -0.98 -6.41
CA GLY A 148 -9.71 -1.89 -5.28
C GLY A 148 -10.24 -1.23 -4.01
N VAL A 149 -10.03 -1.91 -2.88
CA VAL A 149 -10.35 -1.36 -1.56
C VAL A 149 -9.06 -0.88 -0.90
N TRP A 150 -8.98 0.40 -0.62
CA TRP A 150 -7.82 1.06 -0.05
C TRP A 150 -7.92 1.13 1.48
N LEU A 151 -6.77 1.03 2.13
CA LEU A 151 -6.54 1.34 3.53
C LEU A 151 -5.42 2.38 3.58
N VAL A 152 -5.74 3.57 4.06
CA VAL A 152 -4.82 4.71 4.10
C VAL A 152 -4.38 4.93 5.54
N GLY A 153 -3.07 5.04 5.74
CA GLY A 153 -2.44 5.46 6.99
C GLY A 153 -1.62 6.73 6.76
N GLN A 154 -0.87 7.16 7.78
CA GLN A 154 -0.20 8.46 7.79
C GLN A 154 0.89 8.64 6.71
N ARG A 155 1.48 7.54 6.21
CA ARG A 155 2.67 7.55 5.31
C ARG A 155 2.56 6.58 4.13
N GLY A 156 1.40 5.99 3.93
CA GLY A 156 1.24 4.95 2.93
C GLY A 156 -0.17 4.40 2.88
N ALA A 157 -0.41 3.58 1.87
CA ALA A 157 -1.69 2.94 1.65
C ALA A 157 -1.52 1.46 1.26
N LEU A 158 -2.48 0.62 1.65
CA LEU A 158 -2.64 -0.73 1.13
C LEU A 158 -3.84 -0.73 0.20
N MET A 159 -3.71 -1.30 -0.99
CA MET A 159 -4.85 -1.58 -1.84
C MET A 159 -5.09 -3.10 -1.89
N VAL A 160 -6.24 -3.53 -1.40
CA VAL A 160 -6.73 -4.89 -1.58
C VAL A 160 -7.38 -4.99 -2.95
N ARG A 161 -6.79 -5.82 -3.82
CA ARG A 161 -7.32 -6.06 -5.17
C ARG A 161 -8.66 -6.78 -5.10
N ARG A 162 -9.46 -6.60 -6.15
CA ARG A 162 -10.70 -7.36 -6.39
C ARG A 162 -10.47 -8.86 -6.13
N GLY A 163 -11.41 -9.49 -5.42
CA GLY A 163 -11.31 -10.88 -4.97
C GLY A 163 -10.58 -11.09 -3.63
N GLY A 164 -9.95 -10.06 -3.05
CA GLY A 164 -9.47 -10.06 -1.66
C GLY A 164 -8.26 -10.96 -1.36
N ARG A 165 -7.59 -11.47 -2.39
CA ARG A 165 -6.43 -12.39 -2.26
C ARG A 165 -5.08 -11.67 -2.33
N ARG A 166 -5.01 -10.56 -3.07
CA ARG A 166 -3.78 -9.80 -3.33
C ARG A 166 -3.86 -8.41 -2.73
N VAL A 167 -2.74 -7.94 -2.20
CA VAL A 167 -2.57 -6.62 -1.61
C VAL A 167 -1.36 -5.96 -2.25
N ASP A 168 -1.54 -4.71 -2.65
CA ASP A 168 -0.49 -3.83 -3.15
C ASP A 168 -0.17 -2.79 -2.06
N CYS A 169 1.10 -2.67 -1.68
CA CYS A 169 1.55 -1.76 -0.63
C CYS A 169 2.22 -0.55 -1.26
N TRP A 170 1.75 0.63 -0.90
CA TRP A 170 2.14 1.91 -1.47
C TRP A 170 2.78 2.78 -0.40
N CYS A 171 4.02 3.21 -0.64
CA CYS A 171 4.66 4.24 0.16
C CYS A 171 4.28 5.60 -0.41
N VAL A 172 3.76 6.50 0.42
CA VAL A 172 3.52 7.88 0.02
C VAL A 172 4.50 8.78 0.77
N ARG A 173 5.26 9.58 0.02
CA ARG A 173 6.12 10.60 0.60
C ARG A 173 5.34 11.90 0.60
N VAL A 174 4.89 12.33 1.79
CA VAL A 174 4.36 13.69 1.97
C VAL A 174 5.57 14.62 2.05
N ALA A 175 5.72 15.52 1.08
CA ALA A 175 6.92 16.35 0.91
C ALA A 175 7.18 17.28 2.10
N GLU A 176 6.12 17.79 2.73
CA GLU A 176 6.17 18.68 3.90
C GLU A 176 5.32 18.09 5.03
N SER A 177 5.80 17.03 5.66
CA SER A 177 5.11 16.35 6.76
C SER A 177 5.38 16.97 8.14
N GLY A 178 6.13 18.08 8.18
CA GLY A 178 6.75 18.64 9.39
C GLY A 178 5.77 19.02 10.49
N ASP A 179 4.58 19.52 10.13
CA ASP A 179 3.70 20.21 11.10
C ASP A 179 2.22 19.80 11.05
N LEU A 180 1.83 18.89 10.15
CA LEU A 180 0.41 18.48 10.06
C LEU A 180 0.04 17.42 11.12
N PRO A 181 -1.11 17.60 11.81
CA PRO A 181 -1.74 16.56 12.60
C PRO A 181 -1.85 15.23 11.83
N ALA A 182 -1.77 14.11 12.54
CA ALA A 182 -1.81 12.79 11.93
C ALA A 182 -3.17 12.54 11.25
N GLY A 183 -4.27 12.98 11.87
CA GLY A 183 -5.60 13.01 11.25
C GLY A 183 -5.64 13.73 9.90
N ASP A 184 -5.04 14.92 9.83
CA ASP A 184 -5.00 15.74 8.60
C ASP A 184 -4.17 15.07 7.51
N ARG A 185 -3.05 14.44 7.85
CA ARG A 185 -2.26 13.68 6.87
C ARG A 185 -3.08 12.55 6.23
N VAL A 186 -3.84 11.82 7.04
CA VAL A 186 -4.71 10.75 6.51
C VAL A 186 -5.86 11.34 5.70
N ALA A 187 -6.47 12.43 6.15
CA ALA A 187 -7.55 13.11 5.43
C ALA A 187 -7.05 13.61 4.06
N HIS A 188 -5.88 14.25 4.01
CA HIS A 188 -5.27 14.73 2.78
C HIS A 188 -5.00 13.59 1.78
N LEU A 189 -4.38 12.49 2.24
CA LEU A 189 -4.16 11.31 1.39
C LEU A 189 -5.46 10.67 0.91
N LEU A 190 -6.51 10.70 1.74
CA LEU A 190 -7.82 10.18 1.38
C LEU A 190 -8.52 11.06 0.33
N LEU A 191 -8.40 12.39 0.45
CA LEU A 191 -8.94 13.33 -0.52
C LEU A 191 -8.21 13.19 -1.87
N ALA A 192 -6.87 13.14 -1.86
CA ALA A 192 -6.06 12.87 -3.04
C ALA A 192 -6.49 11.57 -3.75
N LEU A 193 -6.73 10.50 -2.98
CA LEU A 193 -7.20 9.22 -3.50
C LEU A 193 -8.61 9.30 -4.12
N ARG A 194 -9.51 10.12 -3.55
CA ARG A 194 -10.90 10.29 -4.03
C ARG A 194 -10.97 11.11 -5.31
N GLU A 195 -10.13 12.15 -5.40
CA GLU A 195 -10.03 13.03 -6.56
C GLU A 195 -9.55 12.25 -7.78
N ASP A 196 -8.42 11.56 -7.63
CA ASP A 196 -7.81 10.79 -8.71
C ASP A 196 -7.10 9.54 -8.18
N GLU A 197 -7.80 8.42 -8.17
CA GLU A 197 -7.27 7.13 -7.70
C GLU A 197 -6.07 6.66 -8.53
N ALA A 198 -6.09 6.88 -9.85
CA ALA A 198 -5.02 6.45 -10.75
C ALA A 198 -3.79 7.34 -10.59
N GLY A 199 -3.98 8.66 -10.48
CA GLY A 199 -2.95 9.63 -10.16
C GLY A 199 -2.33 9.41 -8.79
N PHE A 200 -3.15 9.12 -7.76
CA PHE A 200 -2.65 8.74 -6.44
C PHE A 200 -1.74 7.52 -6.50
N ALA A 201 -2.14 6.46 -7.20
CA ALA A 201 -1.32 5.28 -7.40
C ALA A 201 -0.07 5.56 -8.26
N MET A 202 -0.10 6.57 -9.13
CA MET A 202 1.06 6.97 -9.92
C MET A 202 2.10 7.72 -9.08
N VAL A 203 1.66 8.62 -8.20
CA VAL A 203 2.50 9.42 -7.32
C VAL A 203 3.09 8.55 -6.21
N ALA A 204 2.29 7.63 -5.67
CA ALA A 204 2.74 6.69 -4.67
C ALA A 204 3.74 5.67 -5.25
N ASN A 205 4.69 5.21 -4.43
CA ASN A 205 5.63 4.19 -4.85
C ASN A 205 5.12 2.79 -4.47
N LEU A 206 4.89 1.93 -5.47
CA LEU A 206 4.53 0.53 -5.25
C LEU A 206 5.72 -0.22 -4.64
N GLY A 207 5.70 -0.41 -3.33
CA GLY A 207 6.77 -1.08 -2.58
C GLY A 207 6.66 -2.59 -2.54
N PHE A 208 5.46 -3.15 -2.71
CA PHE A 208 5.21 -4.60 -2.69
C PHE A 208 3.86 -4.95 -3.34
N SER A 209 3.78 -6.09 -4.02
CA SER A 209 2.50 -6.71 -4.43
C SER A 209 2.52 -8.21 -4.14
N GLY A 210 1.55 -8.71 -3.38
CA GLY A 210 1.54 -10.14 -3.04
C GLY A 210 0.33 -10.61 -2.26
N ALA A 211 0.44 -11.82 -1.71
CA ALA A 211 -0.66 -12.46 -0.98
C ALA A 211 -1.00 -11.70 0.31
N ALA A 212 -2.29 -11.52 0.56
CA ALA A 212 -2.79 -10.77 1.71
C ALA A 212 -2.29 -11.33 3.06
N TRP A 213 -2.13 -12.65 3.18
CA TRP A 213 -1.66 -13.28 4.41
C TRP A 213 -0.22 -12.90 4.76
N ARG A 214 0.65 -12.65 3.76
CA ARG A 214 2.03 -12.20 4.00
C ARG A 214 2.05 -10.78 4.54
N VAL A 215 1.26 -9.90 3.93
CA VAL A 215 1.11 -8.51 4.39
C VAL A 215 0.51 -8.48 5.79
N ARG A 216 -0.52 -9.27 6.07
CA ARG A 216 -1.14 -9.37 7.39
C ARG A 216 -0.16 -9.74 8.50
N ARG A 217 0.79 -10.65 8.24
CA ARG A 217 1.85 -11.02 9.20
C ARG A 217 2.84 -9.88 9.48
N GLY A 218 3.02 -8.96 8.54
CA GLY A 218 3.89 -7.79 8.70
C GLY A 218 3.21 -6.57 9.31
N LEU A 219 1.88 -6.57 9.38
CA LEU A 219 1.07 -5.46 9.86
C LEU A 219 1.02 -5.42 11.40
N ALA A 220 0.87 -4.22 11.96
CA ALA A 220 0.56 -4.04 13.37
C ALA A 220 -0.74 -4.79 13.73
N GLU A 221 -0.81 -5.33 14.94
CA GLU A 221 -1.94 -6.16 15.35
C GLU A 221 -3.28 -5.42 15.29
N SER A 222 -3.30 -4.17 15.78
CA SER A 222 -4.46 -3.27 15.72
C SER A 222 -4.94 -2.99 14.29
N ALA A 223 -4.04 -3.03 13.30
CA ALA A 223 -4.37 -2.75 11.90
C ALA A 223 -4.91 -3.98 11.14
N ARG A 224 -4.76 -5.20 11.67
CA ARG A 224 -5.20 -6.43 10.99
C ARG A 224 -6.71 -6.49 10.75
N PRO A 225 -7.59 -6.07 11.68
CA PRO A 225 -9.04 -6.01 11.44
C PRO A 225 -9.40 -5.17 10.22
N ALA A 226 -8.71 -4.05 9.97
CA ALA A 226 -8.94 -3.23 8.77
C ALA A 226 -8.57 -3.95 7.48
N LEU A 227 -7.47 -4.70 7.47
CA LEU A 227 -7.13 -5.55 6.32
C LEU A 227 -8.19 -6.63 6.07
N ASP A 228 -8.69 -7.26 7.11
CA ASP A 228 -9.72 -8.30 6.99
C ASP A 228 -11.08 -7.71 6.55
N ALA A 229 -11.43 -6.51 7.01
CA ALA A 229 -12.59 -5.74 6.53
C ALA A 229 -12.46 -5.36 5.05
N ALA A 230 -11.30 -4.84 4.63
CA ALA A 230 -11.03 -4.48 3.24
C ALA A 230 -11.07 -5.69 2.30
N ARG A 231 -10.53 -6.84 2.72
CA ARG A 231 -10.64 -8.11 1.98
C ARG A 231 -12.07 -8.59 1.82
N SER A 232 -12.88 -8.45 2.87
CA SER A 232 -14.29 -8.82 2.81
C SER A 232 -15.05 -7.89 1.86
N ALA A 233 -14.82 -6.57 1.92
CA ALA A 233 -15.38 -5.62 0.97
C ALA A 233 -14.96 -5.91 -0.48
N ALA A 234 -13.69 -6.21 -0.73
CA ALA A 234 -13.16 -6.52 -2.06
C ALA A 234 -13.72 -7.83 -2.64
N ARG A 235 -13.98 -8.84 -1.79
CA ARG A 235 -14.67 -10.08 -2.20
C ARG A 235 -16.12 -9.83 -2.58
N SER A 236 -16.84 -9.04 -1.77
CA SER A 236 -18.25 -8.71 -2.04
C SER A 236 -18.41 -7.89 -3.32
N ALA A 237 -17.48 -6.97 -3.60
CA ALA A 237 -17.48 -6.21 -4.85
C ALA A 237 -17.31 -7.12 -6.09
N SER A 238 -16.41 -8.11 -6.02
CA SER A 238 -16.24 -9.08 -7.11
C SER A 238 -17.47 -9.95 -7.35
N ARG A 239 -18.17 -10.37 -6.27
CA ARG A 239 -19.40 -11.15 -6.40
C ARG A 239 -20.53 -10.36 -7.07
N ARG A 240 -20.70 -9.08 -6.71
CA ARG A 240 -21.71 -8.21 -7.36
C ARG A 240 -21.39 -7.91 -8.82
N GLY A 241 -20.11 -7.69 -9.15
CA GLY A 241 -19.68 -7.52 -10.54
C GLY A 241 -19.87 -8.79 -11.39
N ALA A 242 -19.75 -9.98 -10.79
CA ALA A 242 -20.04 -11.24 -11.48
C ALA A 242 -21.54 -11.44 -11.76
N PHE A 243 -22.42 -10.91 -10.90
CA PHE A 243 -23.88 -10.96 -11.10
C PHE A 243 -24.38 -9.95 -12.15
N ALA A 244 -23.62 -8.87 -12.40
CA ALA A 244 -23.96 -7.86 -13.40
C ALA A 244 -23.61 -8.26 -14.85
N ILE A 245 -22.88 -9.36 -15.06
CA ILE A 245 -22.47 -9.84 -16.39
C ILE A 245 -23.37 -11.02 -16.87
N SER A 246 -24.25 -11.52 -16.01
CA SER A 246 -25.21 -12.59 -16.34
C SER A 246 -26.61 -12.09 -16.70
N GLY A 247 -26.76 -10.79 -16.98
CA GLY A 247 -28.02 -10.18 -17.41
C GLY A 247 -27.83 -9.41 -18.69
N THR A 248 -27.81 -10.11 -19.82
CA THR A 248 -28.29 -9.56 -21.10
C THR A 248 -29.60 -10.25 -21.44
N PRO A 249 -30.60 -9.51 -21.94
CA PRO A 249 -31.84 -10.07 -22.47
C PRO A 249 -31.60 -10.98 -23.67
#